data_AF-A0AA41NA97-F1
#
_entry.id   AF-A0AA41NA97-F1
#
_cell.length_a   1.000
_cell.length_b   1.000
_cell.length_c   1.000
_cell.angle_alpha   90.00
_cell.angle_beta   90.00
_cell.angle_gamma   90.00
#
_symmetry.space_group_name_H-M   'P 1'
#
loop_
_entity.id
_entity.type
_entity.pdbx_description
1 polymer ?
#
loop_
_entity_poly.entity_id
_entity_poly.type
_entity_poly.pdbx_seq_one_letter_code
_entity_poly.pdbx_strand_id
1 'polypeptide(L)'
;MNFHENFKYGHHIADLFQQLASHYALVEKAQKALTECQRDLEMKTQQLEIKLSNKMEEDIKKAWRNSTQTGNDLMCCVELYNQAQFKWFEEMVTTILSWNNWKWRGWR
;
A
#
# COMPACT_ATOMS: atom_id res chain seq x y z
N MET A 1 14.96 -28.49 17.12
CA MET A 1 14.82 -27.03 17.00
C MET A 1 14.65 -26.47 18.40
N ASN A 2 15.52 -25.54 18.81
CA ASN A 2 15.49 -24.96 20.15
C ASN A 2 14.38 -23.91 20.26
N PHE A 3 13.80 -23.73 21.46
CA PHE A 3 12.77 -22.73 21.75
C PHE A 3 13.12 -21.32 21.21
N HIS A 4 14.42 -21.02 21.21
CA HIS A 4 15.01 -19.78 20.70
C HIS A 4 14.84 -19.58 19.18
N GLU A 5 14.89 -20.64 18.38
CA GLU A 5 14.71 -20.56 16.92
C GLU A 5 13.24 -20.28 16.58
N ASN A 6 12.31 -20.96 17.25
CA ASN A 6 10.87 -20.73 17.09
C ASN A 6 10.46 -19.30 17.46
N PHE A 7 11.06 -18.74 18.51
CA PHE A 7 10.84 -17.35 18.92
C PHE A 7 11.35 -16.36 17.87
N LYS A 8 12.51 -16.62 17.25
CA LYS A 8 13.05 -15.80 16.16
C LYS A 8 12.17 -15.81 14.91
N TYR A 9 11.64 -16.96 14.50
CA TYR A 9 10.71 -17.03 13.36
C TYR A 9 9.38 -16.31 13.66
N GLY A 10 8.86 -16.44 14.89
CA GLY A 10 7.67 -15.69 15.32
C GLY A 10 7.85 -14.18 15.21
N HIS A 11 8.98 -13.65 15.69
CA HIS A 11 9.30 -12.23 15.56
C HIS A 11 9.48 -11.79 14.11
N HIS A 12 10.16 -12.57 13.30
CA HIS A 12 10.36 -12.24 11.89
C HIS A 12 9.04 -12.10 11.12
N ILE A 13 8.10 -13.04 11.31
CA ILE A 13 6.78 -12.98 10.68
C ILE A 13 5.96 -11.80 11.22
N ALA A 14 6.07 -11.49 12.51
CA ALA A 14 5.42 -10.33 13.10
C ALA A 14 5.96 -9.00 12.51
N ASP A 15 7.27 -8.89 12.32
CA ASP A 15 7.90 -7.72 11.70
C ASP A 15 7.44 -7.52 10.25
N LEU A 16 7.36 -8.60 9.47
CA LEU A 16 6.83 -8.57 8.10
C LEU A 16 5.34 -8.16 8.09
N PHE A 17 4.55 -8.62 9.05
CA PHE A 17 3.15 -8.22 9.19
C PHE A 17 3.03 -6.73 9.57
N GLN A 18 3.89 -6.23 10.45
CA GLN A 18 3.92 -4.81 10.80
C GLN A 18 4.30 -3.92 9.60
N GLN A 19 5.25 -4.37 8.77
CA GLN A 19 5.57 -3.69 7.50
C GLN A 19 4.36 -3.65 6.57
N LEU A 20 3.65 -4.77 6.41
CA LEU A 20 2.43 -4.85 5.62
C LEU A 20 1.36 -3.86 6.11
N ALA A 21 1.12 -3.80 7.42
CA ALA A 21 0.18 -2.85 8.02
C ALA A 21 0.61 -1.39 7.77
N SER A 22 1.90 -1.09 7.84
CA SER A 22 2.42 0.25 7.50
C SER A 22 2.19 0.61 6.04
N HIS A 23 2.40 -0.33 5.10
CA HIS A 23 2.13 -0.08 3.68
C HIS A 23 0.64 0.09 3.40
N TYR A 24 -0.21 -0.67 4.09
CA TYR A 24 -1.66 -0.52 4.00
C TYR A 24 -2.11 0.90 4.42
N ALA A 25 -1.58 1.42 5.53
CA ALA A 25 -1.87 2.79 5.97
C ALA A 25 -1.43 3.86 4.94
N LEU A 26 -0.32 3.61 4.22
CA LEU A 26 0.12 4.50 3.13
C LEU A 26 -0.85 4.46 1.94
N VAL A 27 -1.36 3.28 1.58
CA VAL A 27 -2.38 3.13 0.54
C VAL A 27 -3.64 3.91 0.91
N GLU A 28 -4.15 3.75 2.14
CA GLU A 28 -5.34 4.48 2.61
C GLU A 28 -5.13 6.00 2.57
N LYS A 29 -3.95 6.48 2.99
CA LYS A 29 -3.61 7.89 2.93
C LYS A 29 -3.55 8.41 1.48
N ALA A 30 -2.93 7.67 0.57
CA ALA A 30 -2.84 8.04 -0.85
C ALA A 30 -4.21 8.03 -1.53
N GLN A 31 -5.06 7.04 -1.20
CA GLN A 31 -6.43 6.95 -1.69
C GLN A 31 -7.28 8.15 -1.25
N LYS A 32 -7.14 8.55 0.02
CA LYS A 32 -7.81 9.74 0.55
C LYS A 32 -7.35 11.01 -0.17
N ALA A 33 -6.05 11.18 -0.35
CA ALA A 33 -5.49 12.32 -1.08
C ALA A 33 -5.98 12.38 -2.54
N LEU A 34 -6.07 11.23 -3.23
CA LEU A 34 -6.58 11.16 -4.59
C LEU A 34 -8.06 11.59 -4.63
N THR A 35 -8.87 11.11 -3.69
CA THR A 35 -10.28 11.45 -3.58
C THR A 35 -10.48 12.95 -3.33
N GLU A 36 -9.66 13.56 -2.46
CA GLU A 36 -9.68 15.00 -2.22
C GLU A 36 -9.27 15.80 -3.46
N CYS A 37 -8.24 15.34 -4.19
CA CYS A 37 -7.80 16.00 -5.42
C CYS A 37 -8.82 15.88 -6.56
N GLN A 38 -9.50 14.74 -6.69
CA GLN A 38 -10.57 14.55 -7.68
C GLN A 38 -11.74 15.50 -7.41
N ARG A 39 -12.11 15.68 -6.15
CA ARG A 39 -13.16 16.65 -5.75
C ARG A 39 -12.77 18.09 -6.04
N ASP A 40 -11.52 18.47 -5.78
CA ASP A 40 -11.02 19.81 -6.11
C ASP A 40 -11.05 20.06 -7.63
N LEU A 41 -10.64 19.06 -8.42
CA LEU A 41 -10.69 19.14 -9.87
C LEU A 41 -12.13 19.28 -10.39
N GLU A 42 -13.07 18.51 -9.84
CA GLU A 42 -14.49 18.61 -10.19
C GLU A 42 -15.06 20.01 -9.87
N MET A 43 -14.80 20.54 -8.67
CA MET A 43 -15.24 21.88 -8.30
C MET A 43 -14.67 22.97 -9.21
N LYS A 44 -13.37 22.89 -9.55
CA LYS A 44 -12.73 23.84 -10.47
C LYS A 44 -13.32 23.76 -11.87
N THR A 45 -13.63 22.55 -12.34
CA THR A 45 -14.28 22.32 -13.64
C THR A 45 -15.66 22.97 -13.68
N GLN A 46 -16.48 22.75 -12.65
CA GLN A 46 -17.79 23.41 -12.52
C GLN A 46 -17.67 24.94 -12.48
N GLN A 47 -16.67 25.49 -11.80
CA GLN A 47 -16.46 26.94 -11.79
C GLN A 47 -16.10 27.48 -13.18
N LEU A 48 -15.28 26.77 -13.95
CA LEU A 48 -14.89 27.18 -15.30
C LEU A 48 -16.10 27.26 -16.25
N GLU A 49 -17.04 26.33 -16.13
CA GLU A 49 -18.29 26.34 -16.90
C GLU A 49 -19.14 27.59 -16.63
N ILE A 50 -19.10 28.12 -15.41
CA ILE A 50 -19.82 29.34 -15.02
C ILE A 50 -19.08 30.59 -15.52
N LYS A 51 -17.75 30.61 -15.44
CA LYS A 51 -16.94 31.77 -15.83
C LYS A 51 -15.57 31.36 -16.35
N LEU A 52 -15.34 31.62 -17.63
CA LEU A 52 -14.02 31.45 -18.26
C LEU A 52 -13.09 32.62 -17.92
N SER A 53 -11.90 32.28 -17.42
CA SER A 53 -10.80 33.21 -17.16
C SER A 53 -9.47 32.50 -17.30
N ASN A 54 -8.47 33.16 -17.87
CA ASN A 54 -7.11 32.60 -18.06
C ASN A 54 -6.51 32.10 -16.74
N LYS A 55 -6.82 32.75 -15.60
CA LYS A 55 -6.37 32.30 -14.28
C LYS A 55 -6.98 30.94 -13.90
N MET A 56 -8.26 30.73 -14.20
CA MET A 56 -8.97 29.49 -13.89
C MET A 56 -8.52 28.34 -14.79
N GLU A 57 -8.18 28.63 -16.04
CA GLU A 57 -7.61 27.65 -16.96
C GLU A 57 -6.27 27.10 -16.43
N GLU A 58 -5.40 27.98 -15.94
CA GLU A 58 -4.14 27.56 -15.32
C GLU A 58 -4.34 26.81 -13.99
N ASP A 59 -5.30 27.24 -13.16
CA ASP A 59 -5.65 26.53 -11.93
C ASP A 59 -6.19 25.11 -12.20
N ILE A 60 -6.97 24.91 -13.27
CA ILE A 60 -7.42 23.59 -13.73
C ILE A 60 -6.26 22.75 -14.23
N LYS A 61 -5.38 23.30 -15.07
CA LYS A 61 -4.19 22.57 -15.55
C LYS A 61 -3.34 22.10 -14.37
N LYS A 62 -3.20 22.95 -13.34
CA LYS A 62 -2.50 22.58 -12.10
C LYS A 62 -3.22 21.47 -11.33
N ALA A 63 -4.54 21.55 -11.17
CA ALA A 63 -5.33 20.50 -10.51
C ALA A 63 -5.26 19.16 -11.26
N TRP A 64 -5.26 19.17 -12.60
CA TRP A 64 -5.05 17.98 -13.43
C TRP A 64 -3.68 17.32 -13.20
N ARG A 65 -2.61 18.12 -13.19
CA ARG A 65 -1.26 17.63 -12.89
C ARG A 65 -1.19 17.03 -11.48
N ASN A 66 -1.79 17.70 -10.50
CA ASN A 66 -1.84 17.21 -9.12
C ASN A 66 -2.63 15.90 -8.98
N SER A 67 -3.75 15.77 -9.70
CA SER A 67 -4.54 14.54 -9.72
C SER A 67 -3.76 13.38 -10.33
N THR A 68 -3.05 13.64 -11.43
CA THR A 68 -2.16 12.65 -12.06
C THR A 68 -1.04 12.21 -11.11
N GLN A 69 -0.39 13.16 -10.42
CA GLN A 69 0.67 12.84 -9.47
C GLN A 69 0.15 12.00 -8.31
N THR A 70 -0.97 12.40 -7.69
CA THR A 70 -1.56 11.66 -6.57
C THR A 70 -2.01 10.26 -6.99
N GLY A 71 -2.44 10.10 -8.25
CA GLY A 71 -2.73 8.78 -8.84
C GLY A 71 -1.49 7.89 -8.95
N ASN A 72 -0.37 8.45 -9.43
CA ASN A 72 0.91 7.74 -9.49
C ASN A 72 1.42 7.36 -8.09
N ASP A 73 1.26 8.25 -7.11
CA ASP A 73 1.63 8.00 -5.71
C ASP A 73 0.80 6.85 -5.12
N LEU A 74 -0.50 6.79 -5.41
CA LEU A 74 -1.36 5.67 -5.02
C LEU A 74 -0.90 4.36 -5.67
N MET A 75 -0.61 4.37 -6.97
CA MET A 75 -0.11 3.19 -7.68
C MET A 75 1.18 2.65 -7.03
N CYS A 76 2.14 3.52 -6.74
CA CYS A 76 3.37 3.17 -6.04
C CYS A 76 3.11 2.59 -4.64
N CYS A 77 2.19 3.17 -3.86
CA CYS A 77 1.83 2.64 -2.54
C CYS A 77 1.21 1.23 -2.63
N VAL A 78 0.36 0.99 -3.62
CA VAL A 78 -0.28 -0.32 -3.85
C VAL A 78 0.75 -1.37 -4.28
N GLU A 79 1.70 -1.00 -5.16
CA GLU A 79 2.79 -1.89 -5.56
C GLU A 79 3.64 -2.32 -4.37
N LEU A 80 4.03 -1.37 -3.51
CA LEU A 80 4.81 -1.66 -2.29
C LEU A 80 4.02 -2.53 -1.31
N TYR A 81 2.72 -2.27 -1.13
CA TYR A 81 1.86 -3.13 -0.32
C TYR A 81 1.82 -4.56 -0.86
N ASN A 82 1.62 -4.74 -2.17
CA ASN A 82 1.57 -6.05 -2.80
C ASN A 82 2.90 -6.80 -2.68
N GLN A 83 4.03 -6.10 -2.84
CA GLN A 83 5.36 -6.69 -2.63
C GLN A 83 5.55 -7.15 -1.18
N ALA A 84 5.19 -6.32 -0.20
CA ALA A 84 5.27 -6.68 1.21
C ALA A 84 4.34 -7.84 1.57
N GLN A 85 3.13 -7.87 0.99
CA GLN A 85 2.15 -8.93 1.18
C GLN A 85 2.67 -10.26 0.65
N PHE A 86 3.19 -10.26 -0.59
CA PHE A 86 3.74 -11.46 -1.21
C PHE A 86 4.91 -12.02 -0.39
N LYS A 87 5.84 -11.15 0.04
CA LYS A 87 6.97 -11.53 0.89
C LYS A 87 6.51 -12.14 2.22
N TRP A 88 5.57 -11.49 2.92
CA TRP A 88 5.01 -12.01 4.16
C TRP A 88 4.37 -13.39 3.96
N PHE A 89 3.62 -13.56 2.86
CA PHE A 89 2.97 -14.82 2.53
C PHE A 89 3.98 -15.95 2.27
N GLU A 90 4.99 -15.71 1.42
CA GLU A 90 6.03 -16.71 1.11
C GLU A 90 6.78 -17.18 2.38
N GLU A 91 7.17 -16.24 3.24
CA GLU A 91 7.89 -16.53 4.48
C GLU A 91 6.99 -17.28 5.49
N MET A 92 5.72 -16.89 5.60
CA MET A 92 4.75 -17.56 6.47
C MET A 92 4.53 -19.01 6.02
N VAL A 93 4.30 -19.23 4.72
CA VAL A 93 4.10 -20.57 4.15
C VAL A 93 5.35 -21.42 4.34
N THR A 94 6.53 -20.89 4.06
CA THR A 94 7.80 -21.60 4.25
C THR A 94 8.03 -21.99 5.70
N THR A 95 7.73 -21.09 6.64
CA THR A 95 7.83 -21.35 8.08
C THR A 95 6.89 -22.48 8.51
N ILE A 96 5.64 -22.50 8.04
CA ILE A 96 4.67 -23.55 8.37
C ILE A 96 5.05 -24.89 7.73
N LEU A 97 5.46 -24.90 6.46
CA LEU A 97 5.85 -26.12 5.74
C LEU A 97 7.10 -26.74 6.35
N SER A 98 8.10 -25.94 6.71
CA SER A 98 9.29 -26.43 7.40
C SER A 98 8.92 -27.08 8.73
N TRP A 99 8.09 -26.43 9.55
CA TRP A 99 7.59 -26.98 10.81
C TRP A 99 6.88 -28.33 10.63
N ASN A 100 5.96 -28.42 9.66
CA ASN A 100 5.22 -29.64 9.39
C ASN A 100 6.13 -30.79 8.93
N ASN A 101 7.10 -30.51 8.05
CA ASN A 101 8.08 -31.51 7.62
C ASN A 101 8.93 -32.05 8.78
N TRP A 102 9.32 -31.19 9.72
CA TRP A 102 10.02 -31.61 10.94
C TRP A 102 9.14 -32.47 11.84
N LYS A 103 7.87 -32.07 12.04
CA LYS A 103 6.90 -32.87 12.79
C LYS A 103 6.76 -34.27 12.17
N TRP A 104 6.62 -34.39 10.86
CA TRP A 104 6.52 -35.71 10.21
C TRP A 104 7.79 -36.56 10.34
N ARG A 105 8.98 -35.96 10.38
CA ARG A 105 10.24 -36.69 10.56
C ARG A 105 10.48 -37.13 12.00
N GLY A 106 10.04 -36.36 13.00
CA GLY A 106 10.20 -36.71 14.42
C GLY A 106 9.28 -37.83 14.92
N TRP A 107 8.30 -38.24 14.11
CA TRP A 107 7.38 -39.35 14.40
C TRP A 107 7.73 -40.64 13.62
N ARG A 108 8.83 -40.63 12.85
CA ARG A 108 9.42 -41.80 12.19
C ARG A 108 10.71 -42.19 12.88
#